data_AF-A0A165FC34-F1
#
_entry.id   AF-A0A165FC34-F1
#
_cell.length_a   1.000
_cell.length_b   1.000
_cell.length_c   1.000
_cell.angle_alpha   90.00
_cell.angle_beta   90.00
_cell.angle_gamma   90.00
#
_symmetry.space_group_name_H-M   'P 1'
#
loop_
_entity.id
_entity.type
_entity.pdbx_description
1 polymer ?
#
loop_
_entity_poly.entity_id
_entity_poly.type
_entity_poly.pdbx_seq_one_letter_code
_entity_poly.pdbx_strand_id
1 'polypeptide(L)'
;VSLTVGKVDAGVAVLLTEDKRLIEFPSILLPPHITSGSIVDITVARNFDAETASREAFTRLQKDIYTNFGQQSPATPVLRCRNATQTSVVLEWDPLFLASADLHSLSLYRNGSKAGNIPRPLEIQSTKISGLAVDTPYTFHLVLKTSAGTYSSQKLSVKTHKMTDLSGITVTPGILPPPLKDSLQAAVERIGAKMIDTVRIDTTHFVCTEGRGQPWERATEMNIPVVRPEWVEGCEREGRVVGVRGYYL
;
A
#
# COMPACT_ATOMS: atom_id res chain seq x y z
N VAL A 1 -53.37 -27.50 22.77
CA VAL A 1 -54.21 -26.82 23.78
C VAL A 1 -55.36 -26.16 23.04
N SER A 2 -56.58 -26.43 23.46
CA SER A 2 -57.77 -25.79 22.89
C SER A 2 -58.00 -24.45 23.60
N LEU A 3 -58.20 -23.40 22.81
CA LEU A 3 -58.31 -22.02 23.28
C LEU A 3 -59.56 -21.37 22.70
N THR A 4 -60.30 -20.65 23.51
CA THR A 4 -61.49 -19.91 23.08
C THR A 4 -61.12 -18.50 22.68
N VAL A 5 -61.54 -18.09 21.49
CA VAL A 5 -61.37 -16.72 20.99
C VAL A 5 -62.33 -15.80 21.71
N GLY A 6 -61.81 -14.91 22.56
CA GLY A 6 -62.60 -13.92 23.29
C GLY A 6 -62.96 -12.73 22.42
N LYS A 7 -61.97 -11.88 22.10
CA LYS A 7 -62.14 -10.67 21.29
C LYS A 7 -61.17 -10.70 20.12
N VAL A 8 -61.62 -10.25 18.94
CA VAL A 8 -60.77 -10.11 17.76
C VAL A 8 -60.80 -8.64 17.33
N ASP A 9 -59.65 -7.98 17.38
CA ASP A 9 -59.44 -6.64 16.83
C ASP A 9 -58.53 -6.73 15.58
N ALA A 10 -58.36 -5.62 14.85
CA ALA A 10 -57.68 -5.56 13.55
C ALA A 10 -56.15 -5.85 13.56
N GLY A 11 -55.62 -6.45 14.62
CA GLY A 11 -54.20 -6.84 14.71
C GLY A 11 -53.88 -7.82 15.84
N VAL A 12 -54.72 -7.89 16.87
CA VAL A 12 -54.55 -8.79 18.02
C VAL A 12 -55.89 -9.46 18.31
N ALA A 13 -55.83 -10.74 18.64
CA ALA A 13 -56.92 -11.52 19.20
C ALA A 13 -56.60 -11.92 20.64
N VAL A 14 -57.63 -11.97 21.46
CA VAL A 14 -57.56 -12.42 22.86
C VAL A 14 -57.99 -13.88 22.90
N LEU A 15 -57.10 -14.78 23.29
CA LEU A 15 -57.36 -16.20 23.47
C LEU A 15 -57.48 -16.52 24.96
N LEU A 16 -58.50 -17.29 25.31
CA LEU A 16 -58.81 -17.70 26.67
C LEU A 16 -58.60 -19.20 26.83
N THR A 17 -57.86 -19.58 27.85
CA THR A 17 -57.65 -20.96 28.29
C THR A 17 -58.74 -21.40 29.28
N GLU A 18 -58.90 -22.71 29.46
CA GLU A 18 -59.81 -23.26 30.48
C GLU A 18 -59.43 -22.86 31.91
N ASP A 19 -58.14 -22.63 32.18
CA ASP A 19 -57.64 -22.15 33.47
C ASP A 19 -57.65 -20.62 33.60
N LYS A 20 -58.47 -19.94 32.79
CA LYS A 20 -58.73 -18.48 32.83
C LYS A 20 -57.50 -17.61 32.57
N ARG A 21 -56.47 -18.14 31.91
CA ARG A 21 -55.37 -17.32 31.38
C ARG A 21 -55.80 -16.64 30.09
N LEU A 22 -55.36 -15.40 29.97
CA LEU A 22 -55.52 -14.57 28.79
C LEU A 22 -54.20 -14.55 28.01
N ILE A 23 -54.27 -14.84 26.70
CA ILE A 23 -53.14 -14.78 25.78
C ILE A 23 -53.48 -13.79 24.68
N GLU A 24 -52.66 -12.76 24.53
CA GLU A 24 -52.70 -11.89 23.36
C GLU A 24 -51.97 -12.56 22.21
N PHE A 25 -52.66 -12.77 21.08
CA PHE A 25 -52.15 -13.50 19.93
C PHE A 25 -52.34 -12.68 18.65
N PRO A 26 -51.30 -12.51 17.80
CA PRO A 26 -51.45 -11.78 16.55
C PRO A 26 -52.55 -12.38 15.68
N SER A 27 -53.54 -11.58 15.29
CA SER A 27 -54.72 -12.09 14.56
C SER A 27 -54.37 -12.65 13.18
N ILE A 28 -53.26 -12.21 12.58
CA ILE A 28 -52.72 -12.71 11.30
C ILE A 28 -52.25 -14.17 11.35
N LEU A 29 -51.91 -14.69 12.54
CA LEU A 29 -51.46 -16.07 12.72
C LEU A 29 -52.62 -17.04 13.00
N LEU A 30 -53.85 -16.53 13.11
CA LEU A 30 -55.05 -17.35 13.27
C LEU A 30 -55.63 -17.76 11.91
N PRO A 31 -56.39 -18.86 11.84
CA PRO A 31 -57.12 -19.24 10.63
C PRO A 31 -58.04 -18.11 10.12
N PRO A 32 -58.25 -18.01 8.79
CA PRO A 32 -59.17 -17.04 8.24
C PRO A 32 -60.60 -17.30 8.74
N HIS A 33 -61.41 -16.24 8.81
CA HIS A 33 -62.83 -16.26 9.24
C HIS A 33 -63.07 -16.61 10.71
N ILE A 34 -62.10 -16.37 11.59
CA ILE A 34 -62.28 -16.61 13.01
C ILE A 34 -63.09 -15.50 13.70
N THR A 35 -64.05 -15.88 14.54
CA THR A 35 -64.91 -14.94 15.30
C THR A 35 -64.81 -15.17 16.80
N SER A 36 -65.28 -14.19 17.58
CA SER A 36 -65.50 -14.38 19.02
C SER A 36 -66.34 -15.63 19.30
N GLY A 37 -65.95 -16.42 20.30
CA GLY A 37 -66.53 -17.71 20.65
C GLY A 37 -65.97 -18.92 19.91
N SER A 38 -65.14 -18.73 18.87
CA SER A 38 -64.51 -19.86 18.16
C SER A 38 -63.51 -20.60 19.06
N ILE A 39 -63.34 -21.90 18.86
CA ILE A 39 -62.32 -22.70 19.54
C ILE A 39 -61.19 -23.01 18.55
N VAL A 40 -59.95 -22.76 18.96
CA VAL A 40 -58.74 -23.04 18.17
C VAL A 40 -57.87 -24.05 18.91
N ASP A 41 -57.46 -25.09 18.20
CA ASP A 41 -56.44 -26.00 18.69
C ASP A 41 -55.05 -25.50 18.29
N ILE A 42 -54.28 -25.05 19.29
CA ILE A 42 -52.87 -24.70 19.11
C ILE A 42 -52.00 -25.87 19.54
N THR A 43 -51.28 -26.43 18.58
CA THR A 43 -50.24 -27.44 18.82
C THR A 43 -48.89 -26.75 18.86
N VAL A 44 -48.26 -26.73 20.04
CA VAL A 44 -46.91 -26.18 20.23
C VAL A 44 -45.96 -27.33 20.43
N ALA A 45 -45.00 -27.47 19.52
CA ALA A 45 -43.92 -28.45 19.61
C ALA A 45 -42.59 -27.76 19.30
N ARG A 46 -41.54 -28.23 19.96
CA ARG A 46 -40.18 -27.75 19.72
C ARG A 46 -39.69 -28.31 18.39
N ASN A 47 -39.26 -27.44 17.47
CA ASN A 47 -38.74 -27.83 16.17
C ASN A 47 -37.20 -27.95 16.24
N PHE A 48 -36.72 -29.14 16.59
CA PHE A 48 -35.29 -29.41 16.76
C PHE A 48 -34.48 -29.31 15.45
N ASP A 49 -35.11 -29.60 14.31
CA ASP A 49 -34.46 -29.52 13.00
C ASP A 49 -34.21 -28.05 12.62
N ALA A 50 -35.22 -27.19 12.79
CA ALA A 50 -35.07 -25.74 12.55
C ALA A 50 -34.06 -25.09 13.50
N GLU A 51 -34.01 -25.52 14.77
CA GLU A 51 -32.99 -25.07 15.72
C GLU A 51 -31.58 -25.46 15.27
N THR A 52 -31.40 -26.68 14.78
CA THR A 52 -30.12 -27.17 14.29
C THR A 52 -29.68 -26.41 13.04
N ALA A 53 -30.59 -26.24 12.07
CA ALA A 53 -30.32 -25.46 10.85
C ALA A 53 -29.97 -24.00 11.17
N SER A 54 -30.67 -23.36 12.11
CA SER A 54 -30.38 -21.99 12.54
C SER A 54 -29.00 -21.87 13.20
N ARG A 55 -28.65 -22.82 14.08
CA ARG A 55 -27.33 -22.88 14.72
C ARG A 55 -26.21 -23.08 13.69
N GLU A 56 -26.39 -23.98 12.73
CA GLU A 56 -25.43 -24.21 11.65
C GLU A 56 -25.24 -22.97 10.78
N ALA A 57 -26.33 -22.31 10.39
CA ALA A 57 -26.28 -21.06 9.62
C ALA A 57 -25.53 -19.96 10.38
N PHE A 58 -25.80 -19.82 11.68
CA PHE A 58 -25.09 -18.88 12.54
C PHE A 58 -23.59 -19.17 12.60
N THR A 59 -23.21 -20.42 12.88
CA THR A 59 -21.79 -20.81 12.95
C THR A 59 -21.08 -20.64 11.61
N ARG A 60 -21.75 -20.95 10.50
CA ARG A 60 -21.21 -20.73 9.16
C ARG A 60 -20.92 -19.26 8.91
N LEU A 61 -21.88 -18.37 9.20
CA LEU A 61 -21.67 -16.93 9.05
C LEU A 61 -20.49 -16.43 9.89
N GLN A 62 -20.38 -16.87 11.15
CA GLN A 62 -19.25 -16.49 12.00
C GLN A 62 -17.92 -16.97 11.42
N LYS A 63 -17.87 -18.18 10.87
CA LYS A 63 -16.67 -18.72 10.22
C LYS A 63 -16.31 -17.95 8.95
N ASP A 64 -17.30 -17.54 8.16
CA ASP A 64 -17.09 -16.76 6.94
C ASP A 64 -16.53 -15.37 7.28
N ILE A 65 -17.08 -14.70 8.30
CA ILE A 65 -16.56 -13.41 8.79
C ILE A 65 -15.12 -13.57 9.27
N TYR A 66 -14.84 -14.58 10.10
CA TYR A 66 -13.49 -14.83 10.60
C TYR A 66 -12.50 -15.12 9.46
N THR A 67 -12.91 -15.91 8.47
CA THR A 67 -12.06 -16.29 7.34
C THR A 67 -11.73 -15.08 6.46
N ASN A 68 -12.72 -14.24 6.17
CA ASN A 68 -12.56 -13.12 5.26
C ASN A 68 -11.85 -11.91 5.89
N PHE A 69 -12.02 -11.67 7.20
CA PHE A 69 -11.56 -10.44 7.85
C PHE A 69 -10.64 -10.66 9.05
N GLY A 70 -10.57 -11.87 9.61
CA GLY A 70 -9.88 -12.16 10.87
C GLY A 70 -8.62 -13.00 10.76
N GLN A 71 -8.37 -13.66 9.61
CA GLN A 71 -7.22 -14.55 9.46
C GLN A 71 -5.91 -13.84 9.16
N GLN A 72 -5.97 -12.73 8.42
CA GLN A 72 -4.79 -12.02 7.93
C GLN A 72 -4.77 -10.61 8.48
N SER A 73 -3.57 -10.14 8.83
CA SER A 73 -3.32 -8.75 9.25
C SER A 73 -2.34 -8.09 8.27
N PRO A 74 -2.33 -6.74 8.20
CA PRO A 74 -1.35 -6.02 7.41
C PRO A 74 0.07 -6.45 7.74
N ALA A 75 0.91 -6.59 6.72
CA ALA A 75 2.33 -6.89 6.91
C ALA A 75 3.13 -5.61 7.17
N THR A 76 4.22 -5.75 7.93
CA THR A 76 5.18 -4.65 8.09
C THR A 76 5.83 -4.32 6.74
N PRO A 77 5.94 -3.03 6.36
CA PRO A 77 6.60 -2.66 5.10
C PRO A 77 8.08 -3.03 5.12
N VAL A 78 8.62 -3.45 3.97
CA VAL A 78 10.03 -3.80 3.82
C VAL A 78 10.73 -2.69 3.04
N LEU A 79 11.64 -1.97 3.69
CA LEU A 79 12.37 -0.84 3.10
C LEU A 79 13.78 -1.27 2.68
N ARG A 80 14.19 -0.89 1.47
CA ARG A 80 15.52 -1.15 0.91
C ARG A 80 16.17 0.12 0.35
N CYS A 81 17.50 0.16 0.35
CA CYS A 81 18.26 1.18 -0.36
C CYS A 81 18.44 0.71 -1.80
N ARG A 82 17.94 1.50 -2.76
CA ARG A 82 18.15 1.22 -4.18
C ARG A 82 19.46 1.80 -4.67
N ASN A 83 19.73 3.06 -4.31
CA ASN A 83 20.95 3.76 -4.69
C ASN A 83 21.29 4.83 -3.64
N ALA A 84 22.57 5.10 -3.46
CA ALA A 84 23.08 6.19 -2.64
C ALA A 84 24.11 6.99 -3.42
N THR A 85 24.06 8.31 -3.29
CA THR A 85 25.06 9.24 -3.82
C THR A 85 25.69 10.01 -2.68
N GLN A 86 26.50 11.02 -2.99
CA GLN A 86 27.14 11.88 -2.00
C GLN A 86 26.12 12.72 -1.22
N THR A 87 25.00 13.10 -1.85
CA THR A 87 24.03 14.05 -1.27
C THR A 87 22.58 13.60 -1.37
N SER A 88 22.33 12.39 -1.88
CA SER A 88 20.98 11.83 -1.98
C SER A 88 20.95 10.32 -1.81
N VAL A 89 19.80 9.79 -1.40
CA VAL A 89 19.53 8.36 -1.32
C VAL A 89 18.17 8.09 -1.98
N VAL A 90 18.10 7.03 -2.78
CA VAL A 90 16.86 6.52 -3.35
C VAL A 90 16.48 5.27 -2.57
N LEU A 91 15.30 5.32 -1.97
CA LEU A 91 14.72 4.25 -1.19
C LEU A 91 13.58 3.60 -1.96
N GLU A 92 13.40 2.31 -1.79
CA GLU A 92 12.27 1.57 -2.35
C GLU A 92 11.72 0.56 -1.33
N TRP A 93 10.48 0.12 -1.53
CA TRP A 93 9.85 -0.86 -0.66
C TRP A 93 9.02 -1.86 -1.45
N ASP A 94 8.78 -3.02 -0.84
CA ASP A 94 7.91 -4.03 -1.43
C ASP A 94 6.44 -3.57 -1.46
N PRO A 95 5.62 -4.10 -2.39
CA PRO A 95 4.19 -3.84 -2.42
C PRO A 95 3.54 -4.04 -1.05
N LEU A 96 2.72 -3.07 -0.61
CA LEU A 96 2.09 -3.13 0.71
C LEU A 96 1.04 -4.24 0.75
N PHE A 97 1.14 -5.12 1.74
CA PHE A 97 0.10 -6.10 2.03
C PHE A 97 -0.78 -5.61 3.18
N LEU A 98 -2.03 -5.24 2.87
CA LEU A 98 -2.97 -4.64 3.82
C LEU A 98 -4.00 -5.64 4.38
N ALA A 99 -4.04 -6.87 3.87
CA ALA A 99 -5.14 -7.82 4.11
C ALA A 99 -6.51 -7.15 3.82
N SER A 100 -7.40 -7.08 4.82
CA SER A 100 -8.69 -6.40 4.73
C SER A 100 -8.70 -4.97 5.31
N ALA A 101 -7.53 -4.42 5.65
CA ALA A 101 -7.42 -3.09 6.25
C ALA A 101 -7.30 -1.98 5.21
N ASP A 102 -7.81 -0.80 5.55
CA ASP A 102 -7.67 0.40 4.74
C ASP A 102 -6.34 1.10 5.03
N LEU A 103 -5.72 1.63 4.00
CA LEU A 103 -4.50 2.43 4.12
C LEU A 103 -4.85 3.87 4.53
N HIS A 104 -4.33 4.31 5.68
CA HIS A 104 -4.44 5.71 6.09
C HIS A 104 -3.24 6.54 5.62
N SER A 105 -2.01 6.06 5.86
CA SER A 105 -0.80 6.74 5.39
C SER A 105 0.43 5.84 5.42
N LEU A 106 1.38 6.13 4.54
CA LEU A 106 2.75 5.64 4.62
C LEU A 106 3.68 6.82 4.84
N SER A 107 4.41 6.84 5.96
CA SER A 107 5.33 7.92 6.32
C SER A 107 6.78 7.44 6.28
N LEU A 108 7.68 8.25 5.71
CA LEU A 108 9.12 8.03 5.82
C LEU A 108 9.67 8.79 7.02
N TYR A 109 10.49 8.11 7.81
CA TYR A 109 11.25 8.69 8.91
C TYR A 109 12.74 8.66 8.60
N ARG A 110 13.44 9.74 8.95
CA ARG A 110 14.89 9.92 8.84
C ARG A 110 15.45 10.30 10.20
N ASN A 111 16.40 9.52 10.73
CA ASN A 111 17.03 9.74 12.03
C ASN A 111 16.02 9.91 13.18
N GLY A 112 14.93 9.14 13.15
CA GLY A 112 13.87 9.18 14.16
C GLY A 112 12.83 10.30 13.97
N SER A 113 13.08 11.28 13.11
CA SER A 113 12.12 12.34 12.78
C SER A 113 11.35 12.02 11.50
N LYS A 114 10.08 12.43 11.45
CA LYS A 114 9.25 12.26 10.25
C LYS A 114 9.79 13.15 9.12
N ALA A 115 10.19 12.55 8.01
CA ALA A 115 10.66 13.26 6.83
C ALA A 115 9.50 13.69 5.92
N GLY A 116 8.44 12.88 5.83
CA GLY A 116 7.27 13.20 5.02
C GLY A 116 6.31 12.01 4.86
N ASN A 117 5.18 12.27 4.19
CA ASN A 117 4.26 11.22 3.75
C ASN A 117 4.58 10.82 2.30
N ILE A 118 4.42 9.54 1.99
CA ILE A 118 4.43 9.06 0.62
C ILE A 118 3.04 9.35 0.01
N PRO A 119 2.95 10.06 -1.12
CA PRO A 119 1.67 10.54 -1.65
C PRO A 119 0.82 9.44 -2.27
N ARG A 120 1.42 8.51 -3.01
CA ARG A 120 0.72 7.40 -3.69
C ARG A 120 1.40 6.06 -3.43
N PRO A 121 1.39 5.55 -2.18
CA PRO A 121 2.20 4.41 -1.75
C PRO A 121 1.80 3.05 -2.37
N LEU A 122 0.60 2.96 -2.98
CA LEU A 122 0.15 1.77 -3.71
C LEU A 122 0.60 1.78 -5.18
N GLU A 123 0.80 2.96 -5.77
CA GLU A 123 1.25 3.13 -7.16
C GLU A 123 2.77 3.31 -7.27
N ILE A 124 3.35 4.03 -6.31
CA ILE A 124 4.76 4.42 -6.28
C ILE A 124 5.41 3.71 -5.09
N GLN A 125 6.42 2.91 -5.39
CA GLN A 125 7.16 2.09 -4.41
C GLN A 125 8.58 2.59 -4.16
N SER A 126 8.85 3.86 -4.49
CA SER A 126 10.17 4.46 -4.35
C SER A 126 10.11 5.95 -4.06
N THR A 127 11.11 6.47 -3.37
CA THR A 127 11.27 7.92 -3.13
C THR A 127 12.74 8.32 -3.10
N LYS A 128 13.04 9.56 -3.48
CA LYS A 128 14.39 10.14 -3.43
C LYS A 128 14.47 11.17 -2.31
N ILE A 129 15.48 11.03 -1.46
CA ILE A 129 15.81 11.97 -0.39
C ILE A 129 17.07 12.71 -0.78
N SER A 130 16.93 14.01 -1.03
CA SER A 130 18.02 14.92 -1.42
C SER A 130 18.47 15.78 -0.23
N GLY A 131 19.54 16.55 -0.42
CA GLY A 131 20.03 17.51 0.59
C GLY A 131 20.66 16.82 1.80
N LEU A 132 21.24 15.63 1.60
CA LEU A 132 22.01 14.92 2.62
C LEU A 132 23.46 15.41 2.63
N ALA A 133 24.10 15.35 3.78
CA ALA A 133 25.52 15.63 3.92
C ALA A 133 26.37 14.51 3.31
N VAL A 134 27.55 14.85 2.83
CA VAL A 134 28.52 13.92 2.23
C VAL A 134 29.13 13.02 3.31
N ASP A 135 29.43 11.76 2.98
CA ASP A 135 30.06 10.77 3.88
C ASP A 135 29.38 10.64 5.26
N THR A 136 28.06 10.80 5.32
CA THR A 136 27.30 10.89 6.57
C THR A 136 26.33 9.72 6.71
N PRO A 137 26.31 9.01 7.86
CA PRO A 137 25.35 7.94 8.10
C PRO A 137 23.97 8.50 8.42
N TYR A 138 22.95 7.89 7.80
CA TYR A 138 21.54 8.15 8.06
C TYR A 138 20.81 6.85 8.39
N THR A 139 19.70 6.96 9.11
CA THR A 139 18.79 5.84 9.36
C THR A 139 17.41 6.17 8.81
N PHE A 140 16.82 5.22 8.10
CA PHE A 140 15.51 5.35 7.47
C PHE A 140 14.58 4.22 7.91
N HIS A 141 13.30 4.50 8.07
CA HIS A 141 12.27 3.48 8.22
C HIS A 141 10.92 4.03 7.75
N LEU A 142 10.04 3.12 7.36
CA LEU A 142 8.67 3.42 7.01
C LEU A 142 7.76 3.17 8.22
N VAL A 143 6.73 4.01 8.36
CA VAL A 143 5.63 3.81 9.29
C VAL A 143 4.35 3.75 8.47
N LEU A 144 3.76 2.57 8.42
CA LEU A 144 2.50 2.24 7.76
C LEU A 144 1.36 2.35 8.77
N LYS A 145 0.42 3.26 8.54
CA LYS A 145 -0.81 3.39 9.34
C LYS A 145 -1.99 2.87 8.55
N THR A 146 -2.73 1.95 9.15
CA THR A 146 -3.92 1.29 8.57
C THR A 146 -5.09 1.34 9.55
N SER A 147 -6.29 0.95 9.12
CA SER A 147 -7.44 0.76 10.01
C SER A 147 -7.22 -0.36 11.04
N ALA A 148 -6.34 -1.33 10.75
CA ALA A 148 -5.99 -2.44 11.64
C ALA A 148 -4.72 -2.19 12.48
N GLY A 149 -4.20 -0.96 12.52
CA GLY A 149 -3.07 -0.59 13.38
C GLY A 149 -1.91 0.08 12.64
N THR A 150 -0.80 0.27 13.37
CA THR A 150 0.42 0.91 12.88
C THR A 150 1.58 -0.08 12.86
N TYR A 151 2.25 -0.16 11.71
CA TYR A 151 3.31 -1.12 11.42
C TYR A 151 4.56 -0.37 10.97
N SER A 152 5.71 -0.71 11.53
CA SER A 152 6.98 -0.05 11.20
C SER A 152 7.92 -1.01 10.49
N SER A 153 8.61 -0.53 9.46
CA SER A 153 9.69 -1.31 8.83
C SER A 153 10.87 -1.46 9.78
N GLN A 154 11.76 -2.40 9.46
CA GLN A 154 13.10 -2.39 10.02
C GLN A 154 13.81 -1.06 9.69
N LYS A 155 14.70 -0.62 10.59
CA LYS A 155 15.52 0.57 10.39
C LYS A 155 16.68 0.23 9.45
N LEU A 156 16.70 0.89 8.31
CA LEU A 156 17.75 0.78 7.31
C LEU A 156 18.82 1.86 7.56
N SER A 157 20.06 1.44 7.80
CA SER A 157 21.19 2.37 7.87
C SER A 157 21.84 2.51 6.50
N VAL A 158 22.00 3.75 6.04
CA VAL A 158 22.65 4.07 4.76
C VAL A 158 23.62 5.20 5.00
N LYS A 159 24.86 5.05 4.54
CA LYS A 159 25.86 6.12 4.53
C LYS A 159 25.94 6.72 3.13
N THR A 160 25.85 8.04 3.03
CA THR A 160 26.10 8.73 1.76
C THR A 160 27.56 8.58 1.34
N HIS A 161 27.82 8.66 0.04
CA HIS A 161 29.14 8.38 -0.51
C HIS A 161 30.13 9.52 -0.25
N LYS A 162 31.43 9.21 -0.30
CA LYS A 162 32.49 10.22 -0.40
C LYS A 162 32.53 10.82 -1.80
N MET A 163 33.18 11.97 -1.96
CA MET A 163 33.38 12.58 -3.28
C MET A 163 34.16 11.69 -4.26
N THR A 164 35.03 10.83 -3.74
CA THR A 164 35.85 9.88 -4.52
C THR A 164 35.14 8.57 -4.84
N ASP A 165 33.96 8.32 -4.24
CA ASP A 165 33.17 7.12 -4.51
C ASP A 165 32.13 7.43 -5.59
N LEU A 166 32.38 6.88 -6.78
CA LEU A 166 31.61 7.10 -8.00
C LEU A 166 30.57 6.00 -8.24
N SER A 167 30.51 4.98 -7.39
CA SER A 167 29.65 3.79 -7.58
C SER A 167 28.14 4.10 -7.55
N GLY A 168 27.78 5.23 -6.94
CA GLY A 168 26.41 5.75 -6.89
C GLY A 168 25.95 6.46 -8.17
N ILE A 169 26.86 6.71 -9.12
CA ILE A 169 26.53 7.35 -10.39
C ILE A 169 25.78 6.35 -11.28
N THR A 170 24.64 6.78 -11.79
CA THR A 170 23.80 6.04 -12.72
C THR A 170 23.53 6.93 -13.94
N VAL A 171 24.07 6.52 -15.08
CA VAL A 171 24.01 7.27 -16.33
C VAL A 171 22.93 6.68 -17.21
N THR A 172 22.07 7.54 -17.77
CA THR A 172 21.20 7.15 -18.89
C THR A 172 21.69 7.80 -20.17
N PRO A 173 22.12 7.01 -21.19
CA PRO A 173 22.54 7.56 -22.46
C PRO A 173 21.33 8.02 -23.27
N GLY A 174 21.40 9.23 -23.81
CA GLY A 174 20.48 9.75 -24.83
C GLY A 174 20.98 9.45 -26.23
N ILE A 175 20.75 10.40 -27.15
CA ILE A 175 21.26 10.29 -28.51
C ILE A 175 22.77 10.49 -28.50
N LEU A 176 23.49 9.44 -28.91
CA LEU A 176 24.95 9.38 -29.03
C LEU A 176 25.31 8.57 -30.27
N PRO A 177 26.35 8.95 -31.04
CA PRO A 177 26.93 8.07 -32.05
C PRO A 177 27.39 6.75 -31.43
N PRO A 178 27.26 5.59 -32.11
CA PRO A 178 27.61 4.29 -31.53
C PRO A 178 29.02 4.22 -30.93
N PRO A 179 30.10 4.72 -31.60
CA PRO A 179 31.44 4.70 -31.02
C PRO A 179 31.56 5.47 -29.70
N LEU A 180 30.80 6.56 -29.57
CA LEU A 180 30.79 7.40 -28.38
C LEU A 180 30.00 6.74 -27.24
N LYS A 181 28.92 6.03 -27.56
CA LYS A 181 28.17 5.24 -26.59
C LYS A 181 29.02 4.11 -26.01
N ASP A 182 29.78 3.40 -26.85
CA ASP A 182 30.67 2.32 -26.41
C ASP A 182 31.80 2.87 -25.51
N SER A 183 32.36 4.02 -25.89
CA SER A 183 33.39 4.71 -25.10
C SER A 183 32.85 5.19 -23.74
N LEU A 184 31.63 5.74 -23.73
CA LEU A 184 30.93 6.13 -22.50
C LEU A 184 30.70 4.93 -21.59
N GLN A 185 30.23 3.80 -22.14
CA GLN A 185 30.00 2.59 -21.36
C GLN A 185 31.28 2.11 -20.69
N ALA A 186 32.39 2.04 -21.44
CA ALA A 186 33.68 1.65 -20.89
C ALA A 186 34.15 2.61 -19.77
N ALA A 187 33.96 3.92 -19.94
CA ALA A 187 34.31 4.91 -18.91
C ALA A 187 33.45 4.76 -17.65
N VAL A 188 32.14 4.55 -17.79
CA VAL A 188 31.20 4.30 -16.68
C VAL A 188 31.59 3.05 -15.90
N GLU A 189 31.95 1.95 -16.59
CA GLU A 189 32.39 0.70 -15.96
C GLU A 189 33.72 0.89 -15.20
N ARG A 190 34.69 1.62 -15.77
CA ARG A 190 36.00 1.88 -15.11
C ARG A 190 35.87 2.66 -13.81
N ILE A 191 34.92 3.60 -13.71
CA ILE A 191 34.66 4.34 -12.47
C ILE A 191 33.74 3.59 -11.49
N GLY A 192 33.30 2.36 -11.83
CA GLY A 192 32.39 1.57 -11.01
C GLY A 192 30.95 2.09 -10.97
N ALA A 193 30.59 3.00 -11.87
CA ALA A 193 29.25 3.53 -12.04
C ALA A 193 28.38 2.56 -12.87
N LYS A 194 27.09 2.87 -13.01
CA LYS A 194 26.14 2.02 -13.75
C LYS A 194 25.54 2.78 -14.93
N MET A 195 25.43 2.12 -16.08
CA MET A 195 24.66 2.63 -17.22
C MET A 195 23.28 1.95 -17.26
N ILE A 196 22.23 2.73 -17.49
CA ILE A 196 20.84 2.26 -17.54
C ILE A 196 20.14 2.88 -18.74
N ASP A 197 19.46 2.07 -19.56
CA ASP A 197 18.85 2.53 -20.81
C ASP A 197 17.60 3.41 -20.64
N THR A 198 17.03 3.49 -19.43
CA THR A 198 15.79 4.23 -19.18
C THR A 198 15.97 5.20 -18.03
N VAL A 199 15.43 6.42 -18.17
CA VAL A 199 15.38 7.41 -17.11
C VAL A 199 14.48 6.91 -15.97
N ARG A 200 15.05 6.76 -14.79
CA ARG A 200 14.41 6.26 -13.56
C ARG A 200 14.64 7.25 -12.42
N ILE A 201 13.97 7.05 -11.29
CA ILE A 201 14.12 7.89 -10.08
C ILE A 201 15.56 7.89 -9.54
N ASP A 202 16.29 6.81 -9.78
CA ASP A 202 17.69 6.65 -9.39
C ASP A 202 18.70 7.09 -10.43
N THR A 203 18.28 7.55 -11.63
CA THR A 203 19.18 8.15 -12.63
C THR A 203 19.80 9.43 -12.06
N THR A 204 21.13 9.52 -12.06
CA THR A 204 21.84 10.72 -11.57
C THR A 204 22.17 11.68 -12.69
N HIS A 205 22.54 11.20 -13.87
CA HIS A 205 22.93 12.03 -15.02
C HIS A 205 22.36 11.46 -16.32
N PHE A 206 21.91 12.34 -17.21
CA PHE A 206 21.53 12.01 -18.57
C PHE A 206 22.64 12.48 -19.50
N VAL A 207 23.19 11.56 -20.31
CA VAL A 207 24.38 11.85 -21.14
C VAL A 207 24.02 11.80 -22.61
N CYS A 208 24.16 12.91 -23.33
CA CYS A 208 23.85 12.96 -24.76
C CYS A 208 24.73 13.97 -25.51
N THR A 209 24.71 13.92 -26.84
CA THR A 209 25.26 14.97 -27.71
C THR A 209 24.19 15.86 -28.33
N GLU A 210 22.92 15.42 -28.27
CA GLU A 210 21.76 16.16 -28.77
C GLU A 210 20.63 16.16 -27.73
N GLY A 211 20.08 17.34 -27.46
CA GLY A 211 18.99 17.53 -26.49
C GLY A 211 17.62 17.36 -27.13
N ARG A 212 17.23 16.12 -27.48
CA ARG A 212 15.91 15.85 -28.07
C ARG A 212 15.40 14.45 -27.72
N GLY A 213 14.09 14.29 -27.88
CA GLY A 213 13.37 13.04 -27.69
C GLY A 213 12.83 12.86 -26.28
N GLN A 214 11.88 11.93 -26.16
CA GLN A 214 11.13 11.67 -24.93
C GLN A 214 12.02 11.40 -23.68
N PRO A 215 13.14 10.66 -23.77
CA PRO A 215 14.02 10.46 -22.59
C PRO A 215 14.68 11.75 -22.11
N TRP A 216 15.03 12.67 -23.03
CA TRP A 216 15.64 13.96 -22.70
C TRP A 216 14.63 14.90 -22.04
N GLU A 217 13.41 14.95 -22.57
CA GLU A 217 12.30 15.72 -21.98
C GLU A 217 12.04 15.23 -20.54
N ARG A 218 11.91 13.91 -20.35
CA ARG A 218 11.73 13.30 -19.04
C ARG A 218 12.88 13.58 -18.07
N ALA A 219 14.12 13.53 -18.54
CA ALA A 219 15.27 13.88 -17.71
C ALA A 219 15.19 15.33 -17.22
N THR A 220 14.78 16.24 -18.11
CA THR A 220 14.60 17.67 -17.82
C THR A 220 13.45 17.89 -16.82
N GLU A 221 12.30 17.25 -17.01
CA GLU A 221 11.16 17.30 -16.07
C GLU A 221 11.56 16.81 -14.66
N MET A 222 12.42 15.80 -14.59
CA MET A 222 12.93 15.24 -13.34
C MET A 222 14.11 16.05 -12.75
N ASN A 223 14.49 17.17 -13.37
CA ASN A 223 15.65 18.00 -13.01
C ASN A 223 16.95 17.19 -12.93
N ILE A 224 17.11 16.20 -13.81
CA ILE A 224 18.35 15.42 -13.96
C ILE A 224 19.32 16.23 -14.81
N PRO A 225 20.58 16.44 -14.36
CA PRO A 225 21.63 17.06 -15.17
C PRO A 225 21.78 16.39 -16.54
N VAL A 226 21.64 17.17 -17.61
CA VAL A 226 21.91 16.74 -18.99
C VAL A 226 23.30 17.20 -19.39
N VAL A 227 24.24 16.28 -19.52
CA VAL A 227 25.66 16.58 -19.75
C VAL A 227 26.22 15.86 -20.98
N ARG A 228 27.33 16.35 -21.50
CA ARG A 228 28.10 15.67 -22.55
C ARG A 228 28.96 14.52 -21.96
N PRO A 229 29.36 13.51 -22.76
CA PRO A 229 30.13 12.35 -22.30
C PRO A 229 31.44 12.69 -21.58
N GLU A 230 32.08 13.81 -21.92
CA GLU A 230 33.33 14.29 -21.34
C GLU A 230 33.22 14.53 -19.83
N TRP A 231 32.01 14.67 -19.28
CA TRP A 231 31.80 14.76 -17.84
C TRP A 231 32.22 13.47 -17.11
N VAL A 232 31.91 12.29 -17.70
CA VAL A 232 32.29 11.00 -17.12
C VAL A 232 33.80 10.82 -17.17
N GLU A 233 34.43 11.20 -18.29
CA GLU A 233 35.89 11.21 -18.43
C GLU A 233 36.56 12.18 -17.45
N GLY A 234 35.92 13.32 -17.18
CA GLY A 234 36.34 14.26 -16.14
C GLY A 234 36.29 13.65 -14.74
N CYS A 235 35.20 12.93 -14.40
CA CYS A 235 35.11 12.20 -13.13
C CYS A 235 36.18 11.11 -13.00
N GLU A 236 36.42 10.38 -14.09
CA GLU A 236 37.44 9.33 -14.16
C GLU A 236 38.84 9.90 -13.93
N ARG A 237 39.23 10.93 -14.68
CA ARG A 237 40.56 11.55 -14.61
C ARG A 237 40.86 12.13 -13.22
N GLU A 238 39.89 12.78 -12.60
CA GLU A 238 40.04 13.42 -11.29
C GLU A 238 39.87 12.45 -10.11
N GLY A 239 39.39 11.22 -10.36
CA GLY A 239 39.11 10.23 -9.32
C GLY A 239 38.02 10.65 -8.32
N ARG A 240 37.15 11.58 -8.71
CA ARG A 240 36.08 12.14 -7.88
C ARG A 240 34.97 12.75 -8.72
N VAL A 241 33.79 12.92 -8.14
CA VAL A 241 32.68 13.57 -8.83
C VAL A 241 33.02 15.05 -9.09
N VAL A 242 32.89 15.46 -10.35
CA VAL A 242 33.16 16.85 -10.79
C VAL A 242 31.86 17.61 -11.05
N GLY A 243 31.93 18.95 -10.95
CA GLY A 243 30.77 19.80 -11.20
C GLY A 243 30.28 19.72 -12.65
N VAL A 244 28.96 19.67 -12.84
CA VAL A 244 28.31 19.46 -14.15
C VAL A 244 28.25 20.70 -15.04
N ARG A 245 28.38 21.92 -14.49
CA ARG A 245 28.09 23.19 -15.20
C ARG A 245 28.89 23.36 -16.49
N GLY A 246 30.15 22.96 -16.51
CA GLY A 246 31.02 23.08 -17.70
C GLY A 246 30.73 22.05 -18.79
N TYR A 247 29.84 21.10 -18.52
CA TYR A 247 29.54 19.96 -19.39
C TYR A 247 28.09 19.93 -19.84
N TYR A 248 27.28 20.94 -19.50
CA TYR A 248 25.91 21.02 -19.99
C TYR A 248 25.85 21.13 -21.52
N LEU A 249 24.76 20.61 -22.08
CA LEU A 249 24.46 20.71 -23.50
C LEU A 249 24.04 22.12 -23.91
#